data_AF-A0A7M3XPD1-F1
#
_entry.id   AF-A0A7M3XPD1-F1
#
_cell.length_a   1.000
_cell.length_b   1.000
_cell.length_c   1.000
_cell.angle_alpha   90.00
_cell.angle_beta   90.00
_cell.angle_gamma   90.00
#
_symmetry.space_group_name_H-M   'P 1'
#
loop_
_entity.id
_entity.type
_entity.pdbx_description
1 polymer ?
#
loop_
_entity_poly.entity_id
_entity_poly.type
_entity_poly.pdbx_seq_one_letter_code
_entity_poly.pdbx_strand_id
1 'polypeptide(L)'
;RNIVFPTANLILDELAENPNFLVQYVAMEAVRIPGNKVVLNIDQWSSDYDFEENSWAMRWPSNMHPRENDPVSELQIFNSNDAIVPEELYSWCEGVQRKGLIPEIIVVDEEGSAVTYRISIENPRGVLGKYSEVDIETGSLYEISSGGYFIPSLESEESRVSERLLGGRITDSAFRLLIEGGEDTRALVLLDLLNRGLNPKSGFKYGTKWRCYEGKVGESHAPWLVADPENIPNDWNEACLASRLASGVNKTWLMPIFKRGDIDYMSISRPPTDSRWSTPR
;
A
#
# COMPACT_ATOMS: atom_id res chain seq x y z
N ARG A 1 -40.60 0.76 -10.44
CA ARG A 1 -40.96 0.65 -9.00
C ARG A 1 -41.35 2.05 -8.51
N ASN A 2 -42.37 2.18 -7.67
CA ASN A 2 -42.67 3.46 -7.00
C ASN A 2 -41.56 3.74 -5.98
N ILE A 3 -40.99 4.94 -6.02
CA ILE A 3 -40.07 5.41 -4.98
C ILE A 3 -40.89 5.56 -3.70
N VAL A 4 -40.50 4.87 -2.63
CA VAL A 4 -41.13 5.01 -1.32
C VAL A 4 -40.84 6.42 -0.81
N PHE A 5 -41.87 7.12 -0.33
CA PHE A 5 -41.67 8.45 0.24
C PHE A 5 -40.81 8.34 1.51
N PRO A 6 -39.84 9.25 1.70
CA PRO A 6 -39.02 9.23 2.90
C PRO A 6 -39.89 9.41 4.15
N THR A 7 -39.66 8.57 5.15
CA THR A 7 -40.29 8.68 6.46
C THR A 7 -39.54 9.69 7.31
N ALA A 8 -40.14 10.14 8.42
CA ALA A 8 -39.42 10.98 9.40
C ALA A 8 -38.19 10.27 10.01
N ASN A 9 -38.10 8.94 9.88
CA ASN A 9 -37.06 8.09 10.41
C ASN A 9 -36.12 7.54 9.31
N LEU A 10 -36.08 8.15 8.12
CA LEU A 10 -35.32 7.65 6.96
C LEU A 10 -33.92 7.14 7.33
N ILE A 11 -33.15 7.90 8.10
CA ILE A 11 -31.79 7.52 8.49
C ILE A 11 -31.78 6.23 9.34
N LEU A 12 -32.72 6.11 10.28
CA LEU A 12 -32.83 4.93 11.15
C LEU A 12 -33.30 3.71 10.36
N ASP A 13 -34.25 3.91 9.43
CA ASP A 13 -34.78 2.86 8.57
C ASP A 13 -33.66 2.33 7.63
N GLU A 14 -32.88 3.23 7.01
CA GLU A 14 -31.73 2.87 6.17
C GLU A 14 -30.61 2.18 6.96
N LEU A 15 -30.29 2.65 8.17
CA LEU A 15 -29.29 2.02 9.03
C LEU A 15 -29.69 0.63 9.51
N ALA A 16 -30.99 0.37 9.69
CA ALA A 16 -31.49 -0.94 10.06
C ALA A 16 -31.30 -1.98 8.94
N GLU A 17 -31.37 -1.54 7.68
CA GLU A 17 -31.19 -2.41 6.50
C GLU A 17 -29.73 -2.48 6.02
N ASN A 18 -29.00 -1.36 6.12
CA ASN A 18 -27.63 -1.20 5.64
C ASN A 18 -26.79 -0.43 6.68
N PRO A 19 -26.03 -1.14 7.54
CA PRO A 19 -25.14 -0.51 8.51
C PRO A 19 -24.08 0.41 7.89
N ASN A 20 -23.71 0.21 6.61
CA ASN A 20 -22.76 1.04 5.89
C ASN A 20 -23.38 2.31 5.27
N PHE A 21 -24.66 2.57 5.49
CA PHE A 21 -25.35 3.73 4.91
C PHE A 21 -24.65 5.06 5.21
N LEU A 22 -24.22 5.28 6.47
CA LEU A 22 -23.53 6.52 6.84
C LEU A 22 -22.14 6.64 6.22
N VAL A 23 -21.41 5.53 6.05
CA VAL A 23 -20.12 5.48 5.35
C VAL A 23 -20.31 5.89 3.89
N GLN A 24 -21.31 5.30 3.23
CA GLN A 24 -21.65 5.61 1.84
C GLN A 24 -22.09 7.07 1.67
N TYR A 25 -22.88 7.59 2.62
CA TYR A 25 -23.28 9.00 2.64
C TYR A 25 -22.07 9.94 2.74
N VAL A 26 -21.20 9.71 3.74
CA VAL A 26 -20.00 10.53 3.98
C VAL A 26 -19.04 10.44 2.80
N ALA A 27 -18.82 9.25 2.24
CA ALA A 27 -17.99 9.08 1.05
C ALA A 27 -18.58 9.81 -0.18
N MET A 28 -19.89 9.69 -0.40
CA MET A 28 -20.59 10.41 -1.48
C MET A 28 -20.45 11.92 -1.31
N GLU A 29 -20.66 12.44 -0.10
CA GLU A 29 -20.49 13.86 0.21
C GLU A 29 -19.06 14.33 -0.09
N ALA A 30 -18.05 13.59 0.38
CA ALA A 30 -16.64 13.90 0.15
C ALA A 30 -16.32 13.97 -1.35
N VAL A 31 -16.82 13.05 -2.18
CA VAL A 31 -16.57 13.07 -3.63
C VAL A 31 -17.37 14.18 -4.32
N ARG A 32 -18.62 14.44 -3.90
CA ARG A 32 -19.55 15.34 -4.61
C ARG A 32 -19.34 16.82 -4.30
N ILE A 33 -18.93 17.20 -3.09
CA ILE A 33 -18.66 18.59 -2.71
C ILE A 33 -17.69 19.31 -3.67
N PRO A 34 -16.52 18.73 -4.04
CA PRO A 34 -15.62 19.35 -5.03
C PRO A 34 -16.16 19.31 -6.47
N GLY A 35 -17.36 18.77 -6.69
CA GLY A 35 -18.06 18.77 -7.98
C GLY A 35 -17.83 17.54 -8.85
N ASN A 36 -17.07 16.53 -8.39
CA ASN A 36 -16.91 15.27 -9.13
C ASN A 36 -18.26 14.61 -9.34
N LYS A 37 -18.47 13.93 -10.46
CA LYS A 37 -19.66 13.12 -10.74
C LYS A 37 -19.35 11.66 -10.47
N VAL A 38 -20.34 10.92 -9.99
CA VAL A 38 -20.19 9.53 -9.54
C VAL A 38 -21.30 8.69 -10.15
N VAL A 39 -20.95 7.52 -10.66
CA VAL A 39 -21.91 6.48 -11.04
C VAL A 39 -21.67 5.28 -10.13
N LEU A 40 -22.69 4.90 -9.36
CA LEU A 40 -22.62 3.81 -8.40
C LEU A 40 -22.71 2.45 -9.10
N ASN A 41 -21.95 1.47 -8.61
CA ASN A 41 -22.06 0.08 -8.99
C ASN A 41 -23.23 -0.56 -8.21
N ILE A 42 -24.47 -0.39 -8.69
CA ILE A 42 -25.67 -0.95 -8.06
C ILE A 42 -26.56 -1.64 -9.09
N ASP A 43 -27.07 -2.82 -8.74
CA ASP A 43 -27.91 -3.65 -9.61
C ASP A 43 -29.17 -2.95 -10.13
N GLN A 44 -29.64 -1.91 -9.41
CA GLN A 44 -30.86 -1.20 -9.75
C GLN A 44 -30.71 -0.34 -11.02
N TRP A 45 -29.48 -0.02 -11.43
CA TRP A 45 -29.18 0.70 -12.66
C TRP A 45 -28.28 -0.17 -13.52
N SER A 46 -28.83 -0.74 -14.60
CA SER A 46 -28.02 -1.36 -15.64
C SER A 46 -27.18 -0.28 -16.31
N SER A 47 -26.00 0.00 -15.77
CA SER A 47 -25.01 0.81 -16.46
C SER A 47 -24.19 -0.08 -17.36
N ASP A 48 -23.92 0.36 -18.59
CA ASP A 48 -23.01 -0.35 -19.52
C ASP A 48 -21.52 -0.25 -19.10
N TYR A 49 -21.25 0.19 -17.86
CA TYR A 49 -19.90 0.32 -17.34
C TYR A 49 -19.36 -1.01 -16.84
N ASP A 50 -18.12 -1.29 -17.23
CA ASP A 50 -17.35 -2.46 -16.83
C ASP A 50 -16.62 -2.18 -15.51
N PHE A 51 -17.31 -2.41 -14.39
CA PHE A 51 -16.74 -2.26 -13.05
C PHE A 51 -15.80 -3.43 -12.71
N GLU A 52 -14.69 -3.14 -12.03
CA GLU A 52 -13.97 -4.21 -11.35
C GLU A 52 -14.79 -4.79 -10.21
N GLU A 53 -14.55 -6.06 -9.91
CA GLU A 53 -15.08 -6.71 -8.71
C GLU A 53 -14.70 -5.88 -7.47
N ASN A 54 -15.66 -5.68 -6.56
CA ASN A 54 -15.55 -4.84 -5.36
C ASN A 54 -15.52 -3.31 -5.59
N SER A 55 -15.58 -2.80 -6.84
CA SER A 55 -15.75 -1.36 -7.05
C SER A 55 -17.09 -0.86 -6.53
N TRP A 56 -17.05 0.21 -5.74
CA TRP A 56 -18.23 0.93 -5.27
C TRP A 56 -18.79 1.87 -6.33
N ALA A 57 -17.91 2.60 -7.04
CA ALA A 57 -18.35 3.60 -8.01
C ALA A 57 -17.27 4.00 -9.01
N MET A 58 -17.70 4.58 -10.13
CA MET A 58 -16.84 5.25 -11.10
C MET A 58 -16.96 6.76 -10.93
N ARG A 59 -15.86 7.48 -11.18
CA ARG A 59 -15.78 8.93 -10.96
C ARG A 59 -15.33 9.69 -12.19
N TRP A 60 -15.93 10.87 -12.36
CA TRP A 60 -15.53 11.91 -13.31
C TRP A 60 -15.20 13.21 -12.57
N PRO A 61 -14.22 13.99 -13.04
CA PRO A 61 -13.99 15.34 -12.52
C PRO A 61 -15.16 16.27 -12.83
N SER A 62 -15.18 17.44 -12.18
CA SER A 62 -16.28 18.41 -12.27
C SER A 62 -16.54 18.92 -13.70
N ASN A 63 -15.52 18.94 -14.55
CA ASN A 63 -15.58 19.40 -15.95
C ASN A 63 -15.91 18.30 -16.97
N MET A 64 -16.08 17.04 -16.55
CA MET A 64 -16.44 15.92 -17.45
C MET A 64 -17.82 15.36 -17.11
N HIS A 65 -18.47 14.70 -18.07
CA HIS A 65 -19.81 14.15 -17.87
C HIS A 65 -19.88 12.67 -18.28
N PRO A 66 -20.53 11.78 -17.48
CA PRO A 66 -20.65 10.35 -17.80
C PRO A 66 -21.32 10.02 -19.13
N ARG A 67 -22.08 10.97 -19.72
CA ARG A 67 -22.70 10.77 -21.05
C ARG A 67 -21.78 11.06 -22.22
N GLU A 68 -20.66 11.74 -21.98
CA GLU A 68 -19.79 12.30 -23.02
C GLU A 68 -18.34 11.83 -22.87
N ASN A 69 -17.95 11.33 -21.70
CA ASN A 69 -16.58 10.99 -21.37
C ASN A 69 -16.51 9.67 -20.60
N ASP A 70 -15.38 8.98 -20.75
CA ASP A 70 -15.01 7.84 -19.91
C ASP A 70 -14.67 8.30 -18.48
N PRO A 71 -14.84 7.42 -17.47
CA PRO A 71 -14.44 7.73 -16.10
C PRO A 71 -12.92 7.93 -16.02
N VAL A 72 -12.47 8.62 -14.96
CA VAL A 72 -11.04 8.77 -14.67
C VAL A 72 -10.58 7.83 -13.56
N SER A 73 -11.51 7.27 -12.80
CA SER A 73 -11.22 6.49 -11.60
C SER A 73 -12.34 5.54 -11.25
N GLU A 74 -11.97 4.43 -10.61
CA GLU A 74 -12.86 3.59 -9.83
C GLU A 74 -12.55 3.73 -8.35
N LEU A 75 -13.62 3.68 -7.55
CA LEU A 75 -13.62 3.96 -6.13
C LEU A 75 -13.97 2.69 -5.35
N GLN A 76 -13.22 2.44 -4.29
CA GLN A 76 -13.65 1.61 -3.15
C GLN A 76 -13.87 2.49 -1.91
N ILE A 77 -14.74 2.04 -1.02
CA ILE A 77 -15.01 2.71 0.25
C ILE A 77 -14.79 1.72 1.40
N PHE A 78 -14.27 2.23 2.51
CA PHE A 78 -14.03 1.45 3.72
C PHE A 78 -14.32 2.27 4.97
N ASN A 79 -14.74 1.61 6.04
CA ASN A 79 -14.55 2.11 7.40
C ASN A 79 -13.07 2.03 7.78
N SER A 80 -12.65 2.88 8.72
CA SER A 80 -11.27 2.87 9.20
C SER A 80 -10.88 1.56 9.92
N ASN A 81 -11.86 0.83 10.46
CA ASN A 81 -11.68 -0.47 11.11
C ASN A 81 -11.95 -1.67 10.19
N ASP A 82 -12.26 -1.45 8.90
CA ASP A 82 -12.41 -2.56 7.96
C ASP A 82 -11.05 -3.25 7.78
N ALA A 83 -11.09 -4.58 7.77
CA ALA A 83 -9.90 -5.40 7.55
C ALA A 83 -9.36 -5.20 6.13
N ILE A 84 -8.04 -5.23 5.99
CA ILE A 84 -7.36 -5.23 4.70
C ILE A 84 -7.11 -6.67 4.27
N VAL A 85 -7.59 -7.01 3.08
CA VAL A 85 -7.26 -8.26 2.39
C VAL A 85 -6.32 -7.90 1.22
N PRO A 86 -4.99 -8.06 1.37
CA PRO A 86 -4.02 -7.58 0.39
C PRO A 86 -4.23 -8.14 -1.02
N GLU A 87 -4.61 -9.41 -1.14
CA GLU A 87 -4.78 -10.10 -2.42
C GLU A 87 -5.99 -9.56 -3.20
N GLU A 88 -7.10 -9.28 -2.51
CA GLU A 88 -8.29 -8.68 -3.10
C GLU A 88 -8.02 -7.24 -3.52
N LEU A 89 -7.36 -6.47 -2.63
CA LEU A 89 -7.00 -5.08 -2.90
C LEU A 89 -6.03 -4.96 -4.08
N TYR A 90 -5.05 -5.87 -4.16
CA TYR A 90 -4.13 -5.98 -5.28
C TYR A 90 -4.85 -6.33 -6.58
N SER A 91 -5.73 -7.34 -6.56
CA SER A 91 -6.45 -7.78 -7.77
C SER A 91 -7.35 -6.68 -8.31
N TRP A 92 -8.05 -5.97 -7.42
CA TRP A 92 -8.84 -4.79 -7.79
C TRP A 92 -7.98 -3.68 -8.37
N CYS A 93 -6.87 -3.33 -7.70
CA CYS A 93 -5.90 -2.34 -8.19
C CYS A 93 -5.44 -2.67 -9.61
N GLU A 94 -5.04 -3.93 -9.82
CA GLU A 94 -4.55 -4.42 -11.10
C GLU A 94 -5.61 -4.30 -12.20
N GLY A 95 -6.85 -4.72 -11.92
CA GLY A 95 -7.97 -4.60 -12.85
C GLY A 95 -8.26 -3.15 -13.24
N VAL A 96 -8.37 -2.26 -12.26
CA VAL A 96 -8.61 -0.82 -12.49
C VAL A 96 -7.47 -0.20 -13.31
N GLN A 97 -6.21 -0.50 -12.97
CA GLN A 97 -5.06 0.01 -13.71
C GLN A 97 -4.97 -0.53 -15.15
N ARG A 98 -5.37 -1.79 -15.40
CA ARG A 98 -5.44 -2.36 -16.77
C ARG A 98 -6.43 -1.61 -17.66
N LYS A 99 -7.49 -1.04 -17.07
CA LYS A 99 -8.45 -0.17 -17.77
C LYS A 99 -7.96 1.26 -17.97
N GLY A 100 -6.75 1.59 -17.49
CA GLY A 100 -6.20 2.95 -17.53
C GLY A 100 -6.86 3.91 -16.54
N LEU A 101 -7.62 3.38 -15.58
CA LEU A 101 -8.31 4.15 -14.55
C LEU A 101 -7.46 4.26 -13.28
N ILE A 102 -7.77 5.27 -12.46
CA ILE A 102 -7.09 5.48 -11.18
C ILE A 102 -7.84 4.69 -10.08
N PRO A 103 -7.18 3.75 -9.37
CA PRO A 103 -7.77 3.11 -8.21
C PRO A 103 -7.72 4.07 -7.00
N GLU A 104 -8.89 4.58 -6.61
CA GLU A 104 -9.05 5.52 -5.50
C GLU A 104 -9.84 4.90 -4.35
N ILE A 105 -9.45 5.21 -3.13
CA ILE A 105 -10.06 4.65 -1.93
C ILE A 105 -10.51 5.79 -1.03
N ILE A 106 -11.69 5.65 -0.45
CA ILE A 106 -12.22 6.57 0.54
C ILE A 106 -12.37 5.80 1.86
N VAL A 107 -11.64 6.24 2.87
CA VAL A 107 -11.73 5.72 4.22
C VAL A 107 -12.55 6.68 5.06
N VAL A 108 -13.56 6.18 5.76
CA VAL A 108 -14.40 6.95 6.69
C VAL A 108 -14.12 6.49 8.12
N ASP A 109 -13.82 7.43 9.02
CA ASP A 109 -13.62 7.12 10.44
C ASP A 109 -14.93 7.03 11.23
N GLU A 110 -14.84 6.63 12.50
CA GLU A 110 -15.98 6.49 13.41
C GLU A 110 -16.71 7.80 13.71
N GLU A 111 -16.09 8.96 13.45
CA GLU A 111 -16.73 10.25 13.59
C GLU A 111 -17.35 10.77 12.26
N GLY A 112 -17.22 10.03 11.16
CA GLY A 112 -17.70 10.44 9.85
C GLY A 112 -16.77 11.42 9.12
N SER A 113 -15.47 11.41 9.41
CA SER A 113 -14.47 12.10 8.60
C SER A 113 -14.01 11.21 7.44
N ALA A 114 -14.00 11.76 6.22
CA ALA A 114 -13.52 11.04 5.04
C ALA A 114 -12.09 11.43 4.67
N VAL A 115 -11.29 10.43 4.27
CA VAL A 115 -9.96 10.62 3.70
C VAL A 115 -9.77 9.78 2.45
N THR A 116 -9.26 10.40 1.40
CA THR A 116 -8.97 9.76 0.11
C THR A 116 -7.53 9.24 0.03
N TYR A 117 -7.34 8.08 -0.59
CA TYR A 117 -6.06 7.44 -0.94
C TYR A 117 -6.05 7.01 -2.41
N ARG A 118 -4.85 6.84 -2.97
CA ARG A 118 -4.62 6.10 -4.21
C ARG A 118 -3.79 4.88 -3.92
N ILE A 119 -4.14 3.78 -4.58
CA ILE A 119 -3.30 2.60 -4.59
C ILE A 119 -2.71 2.38 -5.98
N SER A 120 -1.53 1.79 -6.02
CA SER A 120 -0.79 1.52 -7.25
C SER A 120 0.08 0.29 -7.10
N ILE A 121 0.24 -0.45 -8.19
CA ILE A 121 1.28 -1.48 -8.29
C ILE A 121 2.59 -0.80 -8.70
N GLU A 122 3.60 -0.94 -7.84
CA GLU A 122 4.91 -0.33 -7.97
C GLU A 122 5.96 -1.37 -8.36
N ASN A 123 6.97 -0.93 -9.13
CA ASN A 123 8.10 -1.77 -9.54
C ASN A 123 9.40 -1.09 -9.08
N PRO A 124 9.75 -1.14 -7.78
CA PRO A 124 10.97 -0.52 -7.29
C PRO A 124 12.18 -1.19 -7.94
N ARG A 125 13.11 -0.37 -8.45
CA ARG A 125 14.32 -0.81 -9.16
C ARG A 125 15.50 0.05 -8.75
N GLY A 126 16.67 -0.58 -8.64
CA GLY A 126 17.93 0.11 -8.38
C GLY A 126 18.98 -0.19 -9.43
N VAL A 127 20.15 0.42 -9.25
CA VAL A 127 21.25 0.43 -10.22
C VAL A 127 22.42 -0.47 -9.80
N LEU A 128 22.31 -1.18 -8.67
CA LEU A 128 23.41 -1.98 -8.10
C LEU A 128 23.53 -3.40 -8.69
N GLY A 129 22.71 -3.75 -9.68
CA GLY A 129 22.71 -5.07 -10.30
C GLY A 129 22.16 -6.17 -9.38
N LYS A 130 22.18 -7.41 -9.87
CA LYS A 130 21.62 -8.56 -9.12
C LYS A 130 22.41 -8.84 -7.84
N TYR A 131 21.78 -9.58 -6.92
CA TYR A 131 22.43 -10.04 -5.70
C TYR A 131 23.55 -11.03 -6.05
N SER A 132 24.70 -10.87 -5.42
CA SER A 132 25.78 -11.86 -5.43
C SER A 132 25.77 -12.55 -4.08
N GLU A 133 25.60 -13.87 -4.10
CA GLU A 133 25.61 -14.68 -2.88
C GLU A 133 26.91 -14.48 -2.09
N VAL A 134 26.75 -14.48 -0.77
CA VAL A 134 27.86 -14.29 0.16
C VAL A 134 28.10 -15.60 0.89
N ASP A 135 29.32 -16.12 0.76
CA ASP A 135 29.73 -17.35 1.43
C ASP A 135 30.03 -17.06 2.90
N ILE A 136 29.08 -17.40 3.78
CA ILE A 136 29.17 -17.22 5.23
C ILE A 136 28.71 -18.50 5.91
N GLU A 137 29.57 -19.10 6.72
CA GLU A 137 29.17 -20.18 7.61
C GLU A 137 28.18 -19.64 8.65
N THR A 138 26.95 -20.14 8.59
CA THR A 138 25.81 -19.77 9.43
C THR A 138 26.12 -19.84 10.93
N GLY A 139 26.90 -20.83 11.36
CA GLY A 139 27.37 -21.00 12.74
C GLY A 139 28.40 -19.98 13.23
N SER A 140 28.94 -19.14 12.34
CA SER A 140 29.91 -18.08 12.69
C SER A 140 29.24 -16.74 13.08
N LEU A 141 27.91 -16.64 12.95
CA LEU A 141 27.15 -15.45 13.30
C LEU A 141 26.82 -15.42 14.79
N TYR A 142 27.06 -14.27 15.42
CA TYR A 142 26.75 -14.04 16.83
C TYR A 142 25.47 -13.23 16.94
N GLU A 143 24.41 -13.82 17.51
CA GLU A 143 23.19 -13.08 17.80
C GLU A 143 23.46 -11.96 18.82
N ILE A 144 22.93 -10.78 18.56
CA ILE A 144 22.99 -9.63 19.46
C ILE A 144 21.62 -9.34 20.06
N SER A 145 21.58 -8.67 21.20
CA SER A 145 20.34 -8.42 21.98
C SER A 145 19.24 -7.66 21.23
N SER A 146 19.55 -7.00 20.11
CA SER A 146 18.57 -6.36 19.25
C SER A 146 17.88 -7.32 18.26
N GLY A 147 18.19 -8.62 18.29
CA GLY A 147 17.70 -9.63 17.35
C GLY A 147 18.43 -9.64 15.99
N GLY A 148 19.52 -8.89 15.87
CA GLY A 148 20.41 -8.92 14.70
C GLY A 148 21.55 -9.90 14.89
N TYR A 149 22.50 -9.90 13.96
CA TYR A 149 23.70 -10.73 14.04
C TYR A 149 24.98 -9.94 13.76
N PHE A 150 26.05 -10.29 14.48
CA PHE A 150 27.40 -9.81 14.24
C PHE A 150 28.21 -10.87 13.47
N ILE A 151 28.94 -10.43 12.46
CA ILE A 151 29.79 -11.23 11.58
C ILE A 151 31.24 -10.78 11.83
N PRO A 152 32.09 -11.58 12.51
CA PRO A 152 33.43 -11.16 12.91
C PRO A 152 34.38 -10.89 11.74
N SER A 153 34.28 -11.66 10.66
CA SER A 153 35.12 -11.54 9.47
C SER A 153 34.25 -11.74 8.24
N LEU A 154 34.08 -10.68 7.45
CA LEU A 154 33.46 -10.77 6.14
C LEU A 154 34.14 -9.83 5.17
N GLU A 155 34.95 -10.41 4.29
CA GLU A 155 35.44 -9.74 3.10
C GLU A 155 34.49 -10.05 1.94
N SER A 156 33.46 -9.21 1.79
CA SER A 156 32.51 -9.32 0.68
C SER A 156 32.34 -7.97 0.01
N GLU A 157 32.27 -7.99 -1.33
CA GLU A 157 31.86 -6.84 -2.14
C GLU A 157 30.36 -6.54 -1.96
N GLU A 158 29.59 -7.54 -1.51
CA GLU A 158 28.17 -7.41 -1.24
C GLU A 158 27.91 -6.71 0.09
N SER A 159 27.99 -5.39 0.04
CA SER A 159 27.79 -4.51 1.20
C SER A 159 26.33 -4.16 1.49
N ARG A 160 25.37 -4.59 0.65
CA ARG A 160 23.96 -4.26 0.84
C ARG A 160 23.37 -4.99 2.06
N VAL A 161 23.82 -6.21 2.30
CA VAL A 161 23.29 -7.11 3.33
C VAL A 161 23.84 -6.88 4.74
N SER A 162 24.89 -6.07 4.91
CA SER A 162 25.47 -5.84 6.24
C SER A 162 26.22 -4.51 6.34
N GLU A 163 26.31 -3.95 7.55
CA GLU A 163 27.00 -2.68 7.85
C GLU A 163 28.29 -2.94 8.63
N ARG A 164 29.33 -2.11 8.44
CA ARG A 164 30.58 -2.25 9.20
C ARG A 164 30.38 -1.80 10.65
N LEU A 165 30.87 -2.60 11.61
CA LEU A 165 30.84 -2.27 13.04
C LEU A 165 32.02 -2.93 13.76
N LEU A 166 32.81 -2.15 14.52
CA LEU A 166 33.90 -2.65 15.39
C LEU A 166 34.84 -3.69 14.74
N GLY A 167 35.21 -3.48 13.47
CA GLY A 167 36.09 -4.38 12.72
C GLY A 167 35.40 -5.57 12.06
N GLY A 168 34.18 -5.93 12.49
CA GLY A 168 33.32 -6.88 11.81
C GLY A 168 32.17 -6.20 11.08
N ARG A 169 31.05 -6.91 10.94
CA ARG A 169 29.83 -6.40 10.32
C ARG A 169 28.59 -6.77 11.13
N ILE A 170 27.54 -5.99 10.99
CA ILE A 170 26.23 -6.21 11.60
C ILE A 170 25.17 -6.38 10.52
N THR A 171 24.26 -7.31 10.73
CA THR A 171 23.16 -7.62 9.82
C THR A 171 21.85 -7.86 10.59
N ASP A 172 20.73 -7.80 9.89
CA ASP A 172 19.43 -8.19 10.43
C ASP A 172 19.19 -9.71 10.34
N SER A 173 18.10 -10.16 10.94
CA SER A 173 17.66 -11.56 10.92
C SER A 173 17.19 -12.03 9.54
N ALA A 174 16.71 -11.15 8.67
CA ALA A 174 16.25 -11.55 7.34
C ALA A 174 17.42 -12.03 6.47
N PHE A 175 18.60 -11.41 6.61
CA PHE A 175 19.80 -11.90 5.94
C PHE A 175 20.29 -13.24 6.50
N ARG A 176 20.18 -13.47 7.81
CA ARG A 176 20.50 -14.77 8.43
C ARG A 176 19.64 -15.89 7.83
N LEU A 177 18.34 -15.63 7.68
CA LEU A 177 17.38 -16.56 7.09
C LEU A 177 17.62 -16.75 5.59
N LEU A 178 18.04 -15.69 4.89
CA LEU A 178 18.43 -15.76 3.48
C LEU A 178 19.60 -16.74 3.25
N ILE A 179 20.64 -16.71 4.08
CA ILE A 179 21.80 -17.60 3.95
C ILE A 179 21.54 -19.03 4.44
N GLU A 180 20.60 -19.23 5.37
CA GLU A 180 20.19 -20.59 5.79
C GLU A 180 19.43 -21.31 4.70
N GLY A 181 18.78 -20.55 3.81
CA GLY A 181 17.84 -21.08 2.85
C GLY A 181 16.51 -21.44 3.50
N GLY A 182 15.43 -21.28 2.75
CA GLY A 182 14.08 -21.55 3.23
C GLY A 182 13.04 -20.66 2.58
N GLU A 183 11.81 -20.77 3.07
CA GLU A 183 10.64 -20.05 2.56
C GLU A 183 10.21 -18.89 3.48
N ASP A 184 11.13 -18.36 4.29
CA ASP A 184 10.84 -17.21 5.15
C ASP A 184 10.50 -15.98 4.31
N THR A 185 9.37 -15.35 4.61
CA THR A 185 8.82 -14.25 3.80
C THR A 185 9.73 -13.02 3.81
N ARG A 186 10.40 -12.74 4.93
CA ARG A 186 11.34 -11.60 5.01
C ARG A 186 12.61 -11.87 4.21
N ALA A 187 13.13 -13.10 4.26
CA ALA A 187 14.27 -13.50 3.44
C ALA A 187 13.95 -13.43 1.94
N LEU A 188 12.76 -13.88 1.54
CA LEU A 188 12.28 -13.82 0.16
C LEU A 188 12.15 -12.37 -0.34
N VAL A 189 11.54 -11.49 0.45
CA VAL A 189 11.44 -10.06 0.12
C VAL A 189 12.82 -9.40 0.06
N LEU A 190 13.71 -9.69 1.01
CA LEU A 190 15.08 -9.17 1.00
C LEU A 190 15.82 -9.59 -0.29
N LEU A 191 15.73 -10.86 -0.67
CA LEU A 191 16.34 -11.38 -1.90
C LEU A 191 15.79 -10.71 -3.15
N ASP A 192 14.47 -10.55 -3.24
CA ASP A 192 13.83 -9.87 -4.37
C ASP A 192 14.28 -8.39 -4.47
N LEU A 193 14.32 -7.66 -3.36
CA LEU A 193 14.82 -6.28 -3.32
C LEU A 193 16.29 -6.19 -3.80
N LEU A 194 17.15 -7.09 -3.33
CA LEU A 194 18.56 -7.15 -3.75
C LEU A 194 18.68 -7.47 -5.25
N ASN A 195 17.88 -8.41 -5.74
CA ASN A 195 17.85 -8.79 -7.16
C ASN A 195 17.26 -7.71 -8.07
N ARG A 196 16.42 -6.82 -7.54
CA ARG A 196 15.97 -5.59 -8.20
C ARG A 196 17.04 -4.51 -8.27
N GLY A 197 18.24 -4.76 -7.74
CA GLY A 197 19.35 -3.81 -7.73
C GLY A 197 19.25 -2.75 -6.66
N LEU A 198 18.37 -2.91 -5.68
CA LEU A 198 18.17 -1.98 -4.59
C LEU A 198 19.20 -2.21 -3.49
N ASN A 199 19.34 -1.20 -2.62
CA ASN A 199 20.13 -1.25 -1.40
C ASN A 199 19.19 -1.18 -0.17
N PRO A 200 18.68 -2.32 0.32
CA PRO A 200 17.83 -2.34 1.49
C PRO A 200 18.64 -2.09 2.76
N LYS A 201 18.17 -1.17 3.60
CA LYS A 201 18.71 -0.90 4.94
C LYS A 201 17.59 -0.87 5.95
N SER A 202 17.91 -1.00 7.24
CA SER A 202 16.90 -0.92 8.29
C SER A 202 15.98 0.31 8.13
N GLY A 203 14.68 0.04 8.09
CA GLY A 203 13.60 1.02 8.03
C GLY A 203 13.15 1.52 9.41
N PHE A 204 13.82 1.12 10.48
CA PHE A 204 13.43 1.38 11.88
C PHE A 204 13.03 2.84 12.16
N LYS A 205 13.77 3.81 11.60
CA LYS A 205 13.48 5.25 11.75
C LYS A 205 12.11 5.68 11.21
N TYR A 206 11.47 4.84 10.41
CA TYR A 206 10.21 5.10 9.72
C TYR A 206 9.13 4.07 10.05
N GLY A 207 9.36 3.19 11.05
CA GLY A 207 8.39 2.14 11.41
C GLY A 207 8.16 1.09 10.32
N THR A 208 9.16 0.85 9.46
CA THR A 208 9.10 -0.15 8.38
C THR A 208 10.28 -1.11 8.48
N LYS A 209 10.21 -2.25 7.79
CA LYS A 209 11.29 -3.24 7.80
C LYS A 209 12.52 -2.71 7.08
N TRP A 210 12.33 -2.23 5.85
CA TRP A 210 13.41 -1.69 5.04
C TRP A 210 13.11 -0.29 4.53
N ARG A 211 14.17 0.49 4.38
CA ARG A 211 14.23 1.63 3.47
C ARG A 211 15.18 1.27 2.34
N CYS A 212 14.74 1.43 1.10
CA CYS A 212 15.48 0.95 -0.06
C CYS A 212 16.00 2.13 -0.87
N TYR A 213 17.29 2.10 -1.21
CA TYR A 213 17.92 3.08 -2.10
C TYR A 213 18.07 2.49 -3.49
N GLU A 214 18.01 3.35 -4.51
CA GLU A 214 18.33 3.00 -5.89
C GLU A 214 19.81 2.64 -6.04
N GLY A 215 20.69 3.40 -5.38
CA GLY A 215 22.14 3.28 -5.48
C GLY A 215 22.82 3.08 -4.11
N LYS A 216 24.05 3.60 -3.97
CA LYS A 216 24.78 3.49 -2.71
C LYS A 216 24.19 4.43 -1.67
N VAL A 217 24.23 4.00 -0.41
CA VAL A 217 23.82 4.85 0.72
C VAL A 217 24.72 6.09 0.76
N GLY A 218 24.11 7.27 0.85
CA GLY A 218 24.81 8.56 0.93
C GLY A 218 24.84 9.35 -0.38
N GLU A 219 24.53 8.72 -1.52
CA GLU A 219 24.41 9.41 -2.81
C GLU A 219 23.04 10.09 -2.98
N SER A 220 21.98 9.42 -2.53
CA SER A 220 20.60 9.91 -2.58
C SER A 220 19.80 9.45 -1.37
N HIS A 221 18.59 10.01 -1.20
CA HIS A 221 17.64 9.53 -0.20
C HIS A 221 16.96 8.24 -0.69
N ALA A 222 16.65 7.31 0.22
CA ALA A 222 15.83 6.14 -0.07
C ALA A 222 14.40 6.57 -0.47
N PRO A 223 13.92 6.31 -1.70
CA PRO A 223 12.56 6.70 -2.09
C PRO A 223 11.49 5.73 -1.58
N TRP A 224 11.86 4.49 -1.21
CA TRP A 224 10.90 3.47 -0.78
C TRP A 224 11.05 3.07 0.69
N LEU A 225 9.91 2.86 1.35
CA LEU A 225 9.79 2.23 2.66
C LEU A 225 9.01 0.93 2.50
N VAL A 226 9.65 -0.21 2.70
CA VAL A 226 9.05 -1.54 2.51
C VAL A 226 8.59 -2.09 3.85
N ALA A 227 7.31 -2.45 3.92
CA ALA A 227 6.69 -3.06 5.09
C ALA A 227 7.34 -4.41 5.45
N ASP A 228 7.20 -4.82 6.70
CA ASP A 228 7.53 -6.18 7.09
C ASP A 228 6.42 -7.10 6.55
N PRO A 229 6.72 -8.14 5.74
CA PRO A 229 5.69 -9.05 5.23
C PRO A 229 4.93 -9.79 6.34
N GLU A 230 5.48 -9.89 7.55
CA GLU A 230 4.78 -10.48 8.71
C GLU A 230 4.02 -9.45 9.55
N ASN A 231 4.12 -8.16 9.23
CA ASN A 231 3.48 -7.07 9.96
C ASN A 231 2.99 -6.00 8.98
N ILE A 232 2.20 -6.44 8.01
CA ILE A 232 1.43 -5.57 7.12
C ILE A 232 0.20 -5.01 7.86
N PRO A 233 -0.35 -3.86 7.44
CA PRO A 233 -1.55 -3.29 8.06
C PRO A 233 -2.72 -4.28 8.07
N ASN A 234 -3.32 -4.48 9.25
CA ASN A 234 -4.50 -5.32 9.41
C ASN A 234 -5.79 -4.59 9.04
N ASP A 235 -5.81 -3.26 9.20
CA ASP A 235 -6.97 -2.41 8.94
C ASP A 235 -6.58 -1.09 8.25
N TRP A 236 -7.60 -0.31 7.90
CA TRP A 236 -7.41 0.98 7.26
C TRP A 236 -6.82 2.05 8.18
N ASN A 237 -6.95 1.97 9.50
CA ASN A 237 -6.26 2.87 10.44
C ASN A 237 -4.74 2.70 10.33
N GLU A 238 -4.24 1.47 10.34
CA GLU A 238 -2.83 1.15 10.20
C GLU A 238 -2.30 1.53 8.80
N ALA A 239 -3.07 1.29 7.74
CA ALA A 239 -2.70 1.69 6.38
C ALA A 239 -2.65 3.22 6.21
N CYS A 240 -3.62 3.94 6.79
CA CYS A 240 -3.63 5.40 6.82
C CYS A 240 -2.39 5.96 7.53
N LEU A 241 -2.01 5.36 8.67
CA LEU A 241 -0.81 5.72 9.42
C LEU A 241 0.46 5.49 8.58
N ALA A 242 0.59 4.31 7.98
CA ALA A 242 1.73 3.95 7.13
C ALA A 242 1.90 4.93 5.94
N SER A 243 0.80 5.22 5.23
CA SER A 243 0.78 6.18 4.13
C SER A 243 1.17 7.60 4.59
N ARG A 244 0.66 8.04 5.75
CA ARG A 244 0.95 9.37 6.30
C ARG A 244 2.41 9.51 6.74
N LEU A 245 2.98 8.50 7.39
CA LEU A 245 4.38 8.48 7.80
C LEU A 245 5.31 8.59 6.59
N ALA A 246 5.05 7.82 5.54
CA ALA A 246 5.87 7.84 4.33
C ALA A 246 5.75 9.17 3.57
N SER A 247 4.53 9.69 3.42
CA SER A 247 4.30 10.99 2.78
C SER A 247 5.00 12.14 3.52
N GLY A 248 5.00 12.11 4.86
CA GLY A 248 5.67 13.11 5.69
C GLY A 248 7.19 13.20 5.50
N VAL A 249 7.81 12.14 4.99
CA VAL A 249 9.27 12.09 4.70
C VAL A 249 9.58 11.99 3.20
N ASN A 250 8.58 12.29 2.36
CA ASN A 250 8.65 12.23 0.89
C ASN A 250 9.16 10.87 0.37
N LYS A 251 8.49 9.79 0.81
CA LYS A 251 8.78 8.41 0.40
C LYS A 251 7.48 7.70 0.03
N THR A 252 7.62 6.66 -0.78
CA THR A 252 6.53 5.74 -1.11
C THR A 252 6.59 4.54 -0.16
N TRP A 253 5.51 4.31 0.58
CA TRP A 253 5.35 3.09 1.36
C TRP A 253 4.92 1.93 0.45
N LEU A 254 5.55 0.76 0.62
CA LEU A 254 5.34 -0.42 -0.20
C LEU A 254 4.99 -1.63 0.67
N MET A 255 3.89 -2.27 0.32
CA MET A 255 3.49 -3.58 0.82
C MET A 255 3.92 -4.67 -0.15
N PRO A 256 4.73 -5.66 0.26
CA PRO A 256 5.02 -6.83 -0.56
C PRO A 256 3.76 -7.66 -0.79
N ILE A 257 3.53 -8.08 -2.04
CA ILE A 257 2.42 -8.95 -2.45
C ILE A 257 3.00 -10.21 -3.09
N PHE A 258 2.79 -11.35 -2.44
CA PHE A 258 3.27 -12.64 -2.92
C PHE A 258 2.34 -13.18 -4.00
N LYS A 259 2.84 -13.28 -5.22
CA LYS A 259 2.18 -13.96 -6.34
C LYS A 259 2.83 -15.32 -6.60
N ARG A 260 2.24 -16.12 -7.50
CA ARG A 260 2.79 -17.45 -7.85
C ARG A 260 4.19 -17.32 -8.45
N GLY A 261 5.21 -17.43 -7.59
CA GLY A 261 6.63 -17.40 -7.96
C GLY A 261 7.28 -16.01 -8.03
N ASP A 262 6.53 -14.93 -7.80
CA ASP A 262 7.02 -13.55 -7.90
C ASP A 262 6.53 -12.69 -6.73
N ILE A 263 7.22 -11.59 -6.43
CA ILE A 263 6.82 -10.59 -5.44
C ILE A 263 6.58 -9.27 -6.16
N ASP A 264 5.36 -8.76 -6.06
CA ASP A 264 5.01 -7.39 -6.45
C ASP A 264 4.96 -6.47 -5.24
N TYR A 265 4.89 -5.17 -5.48
CA TYR A 265 4.77 -4.18 -4.42
C TYR A 265 3.56 -3.30 -4.68
N MET A 266 2.68 -3.16 -3.70
CA MET A 266 1.55 -2.24 -3.77
C MET A 266 1.83 -1.04 -2.87
N SER A 267 1.55 0.17 -3.36
CA SER A 267 1.61 1.39 -2.56
C SER A 267 0.21 1.85 -2.15
N ILE A 268 0.15 2.50 -0.99
CA ILE A 268 -1.01 3.28 -0.55
C ILE A 268 -0.50 4.70 -0.32
N SER A 269 -0.93 5.62 -1.17
CA SER A 269 -0.39 6.98 -1.22
C SER A 269 -1.49 8.02 -1.03
N ARG A 270 -1.10 9.14 -0.42
CA ARG A 270 -1.96 10.33 -0.40
C ARG A 270 -2.15 10.81 -1.84
N PRO A 271 -3.39 11.07 -2.28
CA PRO A 271 -3.63 11.51 -3.64
C PRO A 271 -3.01 12.90 -3.88
N PRO A 272 -2.81 13.28 -5.15
CA PRO A 272 -2.47 14.65 -5.50
C PRO A 272 -3.54 15.63 -5.01
N THR A 273 -3.19 16.91 -4.96
CA THR A 273 -4.03 17.95 -4.34
C THR A 273 -5.42 18.10 -4.97
N ASP A 274 -5.55 17.78 -6.26
CA ASP A 274 -6.82 17.82 -7.00
C ASP A 274 -7.80 16.68 -6.62
N SER A 275 -7.29 15.66 -5.93
CA SER A 275 -8.02 14.46 -5.54
C SER A 275 -7.94 14.22 -4.03
N ARG A 276 -7.60 15.25 -3.25
CA ARG A 276 -7.69 15.26 -1.79
C ARG A 276 -9.03 15.82 -1.39
N TRP A 277 -9.97 14.94 -1.10
CA TRP A 277 -11.27 15.35 -0.59
C TRP A 277 -11.35 15.00 0.90
N SER A 278 -11.87 15.96 1.64
CA SER A 278 -12.22 15.81 3.04
C SER A 278 -13.63 16.33 3.18
N THR A 279 -14.43 15.69 4.03
CA THR A 279 -15.70 16.29 4.45
C THR A 279 -15.41 17.62 5.14
N PRO A 280 -16.01 18.74 4.68
CA PRO A 280 -15.93 19.99 5.42
C PRO A 280 -16.81 19.84 6.65
N ARG A 281 -16.19 19.77 7.82
CA ARG A 281 -16.88 20.18 9.05
C ARG A 281 -16.75 21.69 9.23
#